data_AF-A0A1H7P8X0-F1
#
_entry.id   AF-A0A1H7P8X0-F1
#
_cell.length_a   1.000
_cell.length_b   1.000
_cell.length_c   1.000
_cell.angle_alpha   90.00
_cell.angle_beta   90.00
_cell.angle_gamma   90.00
#
_symmetry.space_group_name_H-M   'P 1'
#
loop_
_entity.id
_entity.type
_entity.pdbx_description
1 polymer ?
#
loop_
_entity_poly.entity_id
_entity_poly.type
_entity_poly.pdbx_seq_one_letter_code
_entity_poly.pdbx_strand_id
1 'polypeptide(L)'
;MSRYKSEQTAYDPLKKKYVPLWRLDTNTVTVTHFNSDTLAVESKTYSTDFIRYHLHFSDSHCPDRLRRLVNDGRIEQYLDDMELKVSEAISCQVKLWKQTDSCYQKAVLSGDAEKMLGLENCFISMARKAVFECMVYI
;
A
#
# COMPACT_ATOMS: atom_id res chain seq x y z
N MET A 1 15.95 8.06 2.07
CA MET A 1 14.66 7.96 2.77
C MET A 1 14.24 9.34 3.24
N SER A 2 13.16 9.85 2.66
CA SER A 2 12.80 11.27 2.71
C SER A 2 11.52 11.51 3.51
N ARG A 3 11.41 12.73 4.02
CA ARG A 3 10.18 13.24 4.63
C ARG A 3 9.60 14.29 3.71
N TYR A 4 8.47 13.97 3.10
CA TYR A 4 7.75 14.88 2.22
C TYR A 4 6.78 15.73 3.02
N LYS A 5 6.69 17.00 2.67
CA LYS A 5 5.76 17.96 3.27
C LYS A 5 5.09 18.72 2.15
N SER A 6 3.80 18.94 2.33
CA SER A 6 3.05 19.81 1.43
C SER A 6 3.51 21.27 1.55
N GLU A 7 3.43 21.99 0.43
CA GLU A 7 3.60 23.45 0.40
C GLU A 7 2.42 24.18 1.04
N GLN A 8 1.22 23.61 0.94
CA GLN A 8 0.04 24.14 1.60
C GLN A 8 0.15 23.96 3.12
N THR A 9 -0.08 25.05 3.85
CA THR A 9 -0.02 25.06 5.31
C THR A 9 -1.30 25.59 5.92
N ALA A 10 -1.67 25.07 7.08
CA ALA A 10 -2.73 25.61 7.91
C ALA A 10 -2.17 26.06 9.27
N TYR A 11 -2.82 27.04 9.88
CA TYR A 11 -2.48 27.48 11.22
C TYR A 11 -3.02 26.47 12.24
N ASP A 12 -2.13 25.91 13.06
CA ASP A 12 -2.46 25.03 14.18
C ASP A 12 -2.53 25.90 15.47
N PRO A 13 -3.73 26.17 16.02
CA PRO A 13 -3.88 27.02 17.20
C PRO A 13 -3.25 26.44 18.46
N LEU A 14 -3.19 25.10 18.57
CA LEU A 14 -2.59 24.41 19.71
C LEU A 14 -1.08 24.59 19.72
N LYS A 15 -0.44 24.49 18.54
CA LYS A 15 1.01 24.69 18.39
C LYS A 15 1.40 26.15 18.13
N LYS A 16 0.43 27.05 17.95
CA LYS A 16 0.60 28.47 17.63
C LYS A 16 1.55 28.70 16.44
N LYS A 17 1.43 27.86 15.40
CA LYS A 17 2.29 27.94 14.21
C LYS A 17 1.60 27.36 12.97
N TYR A 18 2.10 27.75 11.79
CA TYR A 18 1.72 27.10 10.54
C TYR A 18 2.36 25.71 10.43
N VAL A 19 1.55 24.74 10.05
CA VAL A 19 1.96 23.35 9.81
C VAL A 19 1.57 22.95 8.38
N PRO A 20 2.34 22.08 7.70
CA PRO A 20 1.94 21.51 6.41
C PRO A 20 0.64 20.73 6.58
N LEU A 21 -0.26 20.86 5.62
CA LEU A 21 -1.52 20.11 5.60
C LEU A 21 -1.27 18.62 5.49
N TRP A 22 -0.41 18.21 4.55
CA TRP A 22 -0.04 16.81 4.31
C TRP A 22 1.45 16.57 4.54
N ARG A 23 1.76 15.38 5.06
CA ARG A 23 3.12 14.86 5.24
C ARG A 23 3.15 13.36 4.95
N LEU A 24 4.27 12.91 4.38
CA LEU A 24 4.59 11.50 4.21
C LEU A 24 5.97 11.24 4.81
N ASP A 25 6.05 10.32 5.77
CA ASP A 25 7.32 9.75 6.24
C ASP A 25 7.50 8.36 5.64
N THR A 26 8.44 8.22 4.69
CA THR A 26 8.69 6.93 4.03
C THR A 26 9.43 5.93 4.92
N ASN A 27 10.00 6.35 6.06
CA ASN A 27 10.66 5.43 7.01
C ASN A 27 9.64 4.67 7.83
N THR A 28 8.66 5.40 8.38
CA THR A 28 7.59 4.81 9.18
C THR A 28 6.38 4.40 8.35
N VAL A 29 6.39 4.72 7.05
CA VAL A 29 5.29 4.45 6.11
C VAL A 29 3.99 5.10 6.63
N THR A 30 4.13 6.35 7.08
CA THR A 30 3.04 7.08 7.74
C THR A 30 2.68 8.32 6.94
N VAL A 31 1.41 8.42 6.58
CA VAL A 31 0.79 9.65 6.08
C VAL A 31 0.21 10.40 7.27
N THR A 32 0.41 11.71 7.30
CA THR A 32 -0.17 12.60 8.32
C THR A 32 -0.85 13.77 7.63
N HIS A 33 -2.09 14.02 8.02
CA HIS A 33 -2.89 15.12 7.52
C HIS A 33 -3.39 16.00 8.68
N PHE A 34 -3.38 17.30 8.51
CA PHE A 34 -4.01 18.24 9.42
C PHE A 34 -5.37 18.65 8.88
N ASN A 35 -6.42 18.24 9.58
CA ASN A 35 -7.79 18.59 9.25
C ASN A 35 -8.10 20.00 9.81
N SER A 36 -8.28 20.98 8.92
CA SER A 36 -8.55 22.37 9.30
C SER A 36 -9.88 22.55 10.01
N ASP A 37 -10.86 21.68 9.73
CA ASP A 37 -12.23 21.84 10.22
C ASP A 37 -12.35 21.32 11.65
N THR A 38 -11.69 20.19 11.94
CA THR A 38 -11.67 19.59 13.28
C THR A 38 -10.49 20.07 14.13
N LEU A 39 -9.54 20.81 13.52
CA LEU A 39 -8.25 21.21 14.11
C LEU A 39 -7.45 20.01 14.66
N ALA A 40 -7.67 18.82 14.10
CA ALA A 40 -7.04 17.57 14.51
C ALA A 40 -5.95 17.15 13.53
N VAL A 41 -4.93 16.46 14.07
CA VAL A 41 -3.93 15.78 13.26
C VAL A 41 -4.36 14.32 13.14
N GLU A 42 -4.63 13.89 11.92
CA GLU A 42 -4.95 12.51 11.57
C GLU A 42 -3.71 11.85 10.96
N SER A 43 -3.52 10.57 11.23
CA SER A 43 -2.38 9.83 10.69
C SER A 43 -2.74 8.39 10.40
N LYS A 44 -2.27 7.89 9.26
CA LYS A 44 -2.44 6.51 8.83
C LYS A 44 -1.08 5.88 8.58
N THR A 45 -0.82 4.75 9.22
CA THR A 45 0.42 3.99 9.04
C THR A 45 0.10 2.71 8.29
N TYR A 46 0.81 2.48 7.19
CA TYR A 46 0.68 1.27 6.40
C TYR A 46 1.67 0.22 6.89
N SER A 47 1.15 -0.93 7.30
CA SER A 47 1.98 -2.04 7.79
C SER A 47 2.43 -2.99 6.67
N THR A 48 1.79 -2.92 5.49
CA THR A 48 2.01 -3.84 4.39
C THR A 48 3.37 -3.66 3.71
N ASP A 49 4.05 -4.77 3.49
CA ASP A 49 5.43 -4.77 2.98
C ASP A 49 5.56 -4.18 1.58
N PHE A 50 4.53 -4.32 0.74
CA PHE A 50 4.57 -3.78 -0.62
C PHE A 50 4.47 -2.26 -0.64
N ILE A 51 3.67 -1.63 0.23
CA ILE A 51 3.66 -0.16 0.33
C ILE A 51 5.05 0.32 0.77
N ARG A 52 5.65 -0.35 1.76
CA ARG A 52 7.01 -0.03 2.20
C ARG A 52 8.02 -0.13 1.06
N TYR A 53 7.98 -1.23 0.32
CA TYR A 53 8.87 -1.46 -0.83
C TYR A 53 8.65 -0.45 -1.96
N HIS A 54 7.40 -0.17 -2.30
CA HIS A 54 7.02 0.81 -3.31
C HIS A 54 7.51 2.21 -2.97
N LEU A 55 7.30 2.66 -1.73
CA LEU A 55 7.74 3.97 -1.28
C LEU A 55 9.27 4.07 -1.25
N HIS A 56 9.98 3.01 -0.84
CA HIS A 56 11.44 2.98 -0.88
C HIS A 56 11.98 3.13 -2.31
N PHE A 57 11.37 2.41 -3.26
CA PHE A 57 11.72 2.53 -4.67
C PHE A 57 11.40 3.92 -5.22
N SER A 58 10.18 4.42 -4.99
CA SER A 58 9.71 5.72 -5.47
C SER A 58 10.53 6.88 -4.89
N ASP A 59 10.98 6.80 -3.64
CA ASP A 59 11.86 7.79 -3.02
C ASP A 59 13.20 7.92 -3.75
N SER A 60 13.69 6.79 -4.29
CA SER A 60 15.00 6.73 -4.98
C SER A 60 14.90 7.07 -6.47
N HIS A 61 13.80 6.71 -7.13
CA HIS A 61 13.67 6.80 -8.60
C HIS A 61 12.71 7.89 -9.07
N CYS A 62 11.68 8.20 -8.28
CA CYS A 62 10.59 9.12 -8.65
C CYS A 62 10.17 10.08 -7.51
N PRO A 63 11.11 10.77 -6.83
CA PRO A 63 10.79 11.58 -5.65
C PRO A 63 9.82 12.74 -5.95
N ASP A 64 9.88 13.29 -7.16
CA ASP A 64 8.98 14.38 -7.58
C ASP A 64 7.52 13.95 -7.64
N ARG A 65 7.25 12.67 -7.97
CA ARG A 65 5.89 12.12 -7.95
C ARG A 65 5.33 12.10 -6.54
N LEU A 66 6.11 11.63 -5.56
CA LEU A 66 5.70 11.64 -4.16
C LEU A 66 5.46 13.05 -3.65
N ARG A 67 6.32 14.01 -4.04
CA ARG A 67 6.13 15.42 -3.69
C ARG A 67 4.82 15.98 -4.24
N ARG A 68 4.50 15.71 -5.51
CA ARG A 68 3.22 16.12 -6.12
C ARG A 68 2.03 15.51 -5.40
N LEU A 69 2.04 14.20 -5.15
CA LEU A 69 0.95 13.52 -4.43
C LEU A 69 0.71 14.08 -3.02
N VAL A 70 1.78 14.45 -2.31
CA VAL A 70 1.69 15.08 -0.99
C VAL A 70 1.18 16.52 -1.09
N ASN A 71 1.67 17.30 -2.05
CA ASN A 71 1.20 18.68 -2.28
C ASN A 71 -0.28 18.73 -2.68
N ASP A 72 -0.73 17.77 -3.49
CA ASP A 72 -2.10 17.66 -3.97
C ASP A 72 -3.05 17.07 -2.91
N GLY A 73 -2.52 16.58 -1.78
CA GLY A 73 -3.31 15.91 -0.74
C GLY A 73 -3.87 14.57 -1.17
N ARG A 74 -3.29 13.93 -2.19
CA ARG A 74 -3.76 12.66 -2.78
C ARG A 74 -2.94 11.45 -2.36
N ILE A 75 -1.91 11.64 -1.53
CA ILE A 75 -0.98 10.57 -1.15
C ILE A 75 -1.67 9.42 -0.40
N GLU A 76 -2.61 9.71 0.49
CA GLU A 76 -3.33 8.66 1.22
C GLU A 76 -4.19 7.82 0.26
N GLN A 77 -5.02 8.49 -0.55
CA GLN A 77 -5.83 7.83 -1.57
C GLN A 77 -4.98 6.99 -2.54
N TYR A 78 -3.82 7.51 -2.96
CA TYR A 78 -2.91 6.79 -3.85
C TYR A 78 -2.43 5.46 -3.25
N LEU A 79 -2.05 5.49 -1.97
CA LEU A 79 -1.58 4.30 -1.26
C LEU A 79 -2.73 3.32 -0.99
N ASP A 80 -3.92 3.82 -0.66
CA ASP A 80 -5.14 3.02 -0.48
C ASP A 80 -5.55 2.31 -1.77
N ASP A 81 -5.59 3.05 -2.89
CA ASP A 81 -5.89 2.49 -4.21
C ASP A 81 -4.87 1.42 -4.61
N MET A 82 -3.60 1.62 -4.27
CA MET A 82 -2.55 0.64 -4.53
C MET A 82 -2.74 -0.62 -3.70
N GLU A 83 -2.99 -0.49 -2.40
CA GLU A 83 -3.26 -1.62 -1.49
C GLU A 83 -4.47 -2.43 -1.94
N LEU A 84 -5.54 -1.76 -2.36
CA LEU A 84 -6.71 -2.41 -2.94
C LEU A 84 -6.36 -3.19 -4.21
N LYS A 85 -5.76 -2.53 -5.20
CA LYS A 85 -5.44 -3.14 -6.51
C LYS A 85 -4.47 -4.31 -6.38
N VAL A 86 -3.47 -4.21 -5.51
CA VAL A 86 -2.52 -5.30 -5.25
C VAL A 86 -3.24 -6.49 -4.60
N SER A 87 -4.11 -6.24 -3.63
CA SER A 87 -4.88 -7.28 -2.95
C SER A 87 -5.87 -7.97 -3.89
N GLU A 88 -6.52 -7.20 -4.76
CA GLU A 88 -7.41 -7.72 -5.81
C GLU A 88 -6.64 -8.56 -6.83
N ALA A 89 -5.50 -8.08 -7.32
CA ALA A 89 -4.66 -8.80 -8.28
C ALA A 89 -4.19 -10.15 -7.73
N ILE A 90 -3.72 -10.18 -6.47
CA ILE A 90 -3.35 -11.42 -5.79
C ILE A 90 -4.57 -12.36 -5.71
N SER A 91 -5.72 -11.85 -5.27
CA SER A 91 -6.93 -12.65 -5.10
C SER A 91 -7.43 -13.23 -6.43
N CYS A 92 -7.41 -12.45 -7.50
CA CYS A 92 -7.74 -12.89 -8.85
C CYS A 92 -6.79 -13.98 -9.33
N GLN A 93 -5.48 -13.80 -9.15
CA GLN A 93 -4.48 -14.78 -9.57
C GLN A 93 -4.60 -16.11 -8.81
N VAL A 94 -4.80 -16.05 -7.48
CA VAL A 94 -5.02 -17.23 -6.65
C VAL A 94 -6.30 -17.96 -7.06
N LYS A 95 -7.39 -17.22 -7.30
CA LYS A 95 -8.65 -17.81 -7.78
C LYS A 95 -8.47 -18.54 -9.10
N LEU A 96 -7.72 -17.96 -10.03
CA LEU A 96 -7.42 -18.60 -11.32
C LEU A 96 -6.63 -19.91 -11.11
N TRP A 97 -5.57 -19.89 -10.30
CA TRP A 97 -4.79 -21.10 -10.04
C TRP A 97 -5.57 -22.18 -9.33
N LYS A 98 -6.46 -21.83 -8.38
CA LYS A 98 -7.38 -22.80 -7.78
C LYS A 98 -8.24 -23.50 -8.83
N GLN A 99 -8.65 -22.81 -9.90
CA GLN A 99 -9.46 -23.40 -10.97
C GLN A 99 -8.66 -24.26 -11.95
N THR A 100 -7.41 -23.88 -12.24
CA THR A 100 -6.61 -24.51 -13.29
C THR A 100 -5.61 -25.55 -12.78
N ASP A 101 -5.21 -25.49 -11.51
CA ASP A 101 -4.18 -26.37 -10.96
C ASP A 101 -4.71 -27.78 -10.68
N SER A 102 -4.10 -28.75 -11.34
CA SER A 102 -4.51 -30.16 -11.25
C SER A 102 -4.32 -30.77 -9.86
N CYS A 103 -3.33 -30.31 -9.09
CA CYS A 103 -3.05 -30.82 -7.75
C CYS A 103 -4.11 -30.33 -6.77
N TYR A 104 -4.48 -29.05 -6.88
CA TYR A 104 -5.53 -28.43 -6.09
C TYR A 104 -6.90 -29.06 -6.38
N GLN A 105 -7.26 -29.24 -7.65
CA GLN A 105 -8.52 -29.89 -8.04
C GLN A 105 -8.63 -31.32 -7.49
N LYS A 106 -7.54 -32.10 -7.52
CA LYS A 106 -7.50 -33.43 -6.91
C LYS A 106 -7.69 -33.38 -5.39
N ALA A 107 -7.04 -32.42 -4.70
CA ALA A 107 -7.17 -32.24 -3.26
C ALA A 107 -8.61 -31.87 -2.85
N VAL A 108 -9.28 -31.03 -3.65
CA VAL A 108 -10.70 -30.69 -3.47
C VAL A 108 -11.58 -31.93 -3.62
N LEU A 109 -11.37 -32.73 -4.67
CA LEU A 109 -12.13 -33.97 -4.88
C LEU A 109 -11.91 -35.01 -3.78
N SER A 110 -10.71 -35.08 -3.20
CA SER A 110 -10.39 -35.99 -2.10
C SER A 110 -10.74 -35.45 -0.71
N GLY A 111 -11.21 -34.20 -0.60
CA GLY A 111 -11.48 -33.55 0.69
C GLY A 111 -10.22 -33.33 1.56
N ASP A 112 -9.04 -33.26 0.95
CA ASP A 112 -7.77 -33.11 1.65
C ASP A 112 -7.52 -31.63 2.00
N ALA A 113 -8.07 -31.22 3.14
CA ALA A 113 -8.02 -29.83 3.61
C ALA A 113 -6.59 -29.35 3.89
N GLU A 114 -5.70 -30.21 4.39
CA GLU A 114 -4.31 -29.86 4.67
C GLU A 114 -3.58 -29.52 3.37
N LYS A 115 -3.75 -30.36 2.36
CA LYS A 115 -3.15 -30.13 1.04
C LYS A 115 -3.73 -28.92 0.34
N MET A 116 -5.04 -28.69 0.44
CA MET A 116 -5.68 -27.48 -0.08
C MET A 116 -5.07 -26.22 0.54
N LEU A 117 -4.95 -26.16 1.87
CA LEU A 117 -4.36 -25.02 2.57
C LEU A 117 -2.89 -24.80 2.20
N GLY A 118 -2.11 -25.88 2.10
CA GLY A 118 -0.71 -25.80 1.67
C GLY A 118 -0.55 -25.21 0.26
N LEU A 119 -1.40 -25.65 -0.68
CA LEU A 119 -1.41 -25.15 -2.05
C LEU A 119 -1.89 -23.69 -2.13
N GLU A 120 -2.92 -23.31 -1.37
CA GLU A 120 -3.39 -21.91 -1.33
C GLU A 120 -2.32 -20.96 -0.80
N ASN A 121 -1.60 -21.36 0.25
CA ASN A 121 -0.48 -20.57 0.77
C ASN A 121 0.63 -20.41 -0.27
N CYS A 122 0.93 -21.47 -1.03
CA CYS A 122 1.89 -21.42 -2.14
C CYS A 122 1.42 -20.46 -3.24
N PHE A 123 0.15 -20.56 -3.66
CA PHE A 123 -0.46 -19.65 -4.63
C PHE A 123 -0.38 -18.19 -4.16
N ILE A 124 -0.73 -17.89 -2.90
CA ILE A 124 -0.64 -16.53 -2.38
C ILE A 124 0.80 -16.00 -2.44
N SER A 125 1.79 -16.82 -2.05
CA SER A 125 3.20 -16.43 -2.09
C SER A 125 3.70 -16.16 -3.52
N MET A 126 3.36 -17.04 -4.46
CA MET A 126 3.71 -16.87 -5.88
C MET A 126 3.05 -15.64 -6.50
N ALA A 127 1.76 -15.41 -6.20
CA ALA A 127 1.03 -14.25 -6.69
C ALA A 127 1.62 -12.95 -6.13
N ARG A 128 1.93 -12.90 -4.83
CA ARG A 128 2.61 -11.76 -4.21
C ARG A 128 3.91 -11.43 -4.91
N LYS A 129 4.76 -12.43 -5.16
CA LYS A 129 6.04 -12.23 -5.84
C LYS A 129 5.84 -11.63 -7.25
N ALA A 130 4.95 -12.20 -8.05
CA ALA A 130 4.68 -11.73 -9.40
C ALA A 130 4.10 -10.30 -9.43
N VAL A 131 3.16 -9.99 -8.53
CA VAL A 131 2.54 -8.66 -8.45
C VAL A 131 3.54 -7.61 -7.97
N PHE A 132 4.41 -7.95 -7.01
CA PHE A 132 5.40 -7.00 -6.47
C PHE A 132 6.42 -6.57 -7.52
N GLU A 133 6.86 -7.50 -8.38
CA GLU A 133 7.78 -7.18 -9.49
C GLU A 133 7.16 -6.17 -10.47
N CYS A 134 5.85 -6.25 -10.73
CA CYS A 134 5.15 -5.34 -11.64
C CYS A 134 4.77 -4.00 -10.98
N MET A 135 4.45 -3.99 -9.69
CA MET A 135 3.95 -2.82 -8.96
C MET A 135 4.98 -1.69 -8.84
N VAL A 136 6.28 -2.02 -8.84
CA VAL A 136 7.38 -1.05 -8.74
C VAL A 136 7.33 0.01 -9.86
N TYR A 137 6.79 -0.34 -11.02
CA TYR A 137 6.71 0.53 -12.19
C TYR A 137 5.44 1.41 -12.25
N ILE A 138 4.52 1.25 -11.30
CA ILE A 138 3.27 2.03 -11.20
C ILE A 138 3.54 3.35 -10.52
#